data_AF-A0A1G6QEU4-F1
#
_entry.id   AF-A0A1G6QEU4-F1
#
_cell.length_a   1.000
_cell.length_b   1.000
_cell.length_c   1.000
_cell.angle_alpha   90.00
_cell.angle_beta   90.00
_cell.angle_gamma   90.00
#
_symmetry.space_group_name_H-M   'P 1'
#
loop_
_entity.id
_entity.type
_entity.pdbx_description
1 polymer ?
#
loop_
_entity_poly.entity_id
_entity_poly.type
_entity_poly.pdbx_seq_one_letter_code
_entity_poly.pdbx_strand_id
1 'polypeptide(L)' 'MLTDLWLGEGGVAEVIGKASGASPQEVADGAVFGTPTGRFTTPDEVADLTLFLASDRAANIAGADMTIDGGFITTV' A
#
# COMPACT_ATOMS: atom_id res chain seq x y z
N MET A 1 0.74 2.59 0.96
CA MET A 1 -0.67 2.57 1.43
C MET A 1 -1.33 3.87 1.05
N LEU A 2 -2.63 3.84 0.78
CA LEU A 2 -3.46 4.98 0.42
C LEU A 2 -3.70 5.85 1.65
N THR A 3 -2.73 6.69 1.97
CA THR A 3 -2.80 7.63 3.07
C THR A 3 -2.59 9.06 2.56
N ASP A 4 -2.99 10.04 3.37
CA ASP A 4 -2.78 11.47 3.06
C ASP A 4 -1.30 11.80 2.84
N LEU A 5 -0.39 11.00 3.42
CA LEU A 5 1.04 11.10 3.14
C LEU A 5 1.34 11.01 1.65
N TRP A 6 0.66 10.13 0.91
CA TRP A 6 0.92 9.91 -0.51
C TRP A 6 0.12 10.85 -1.42
N LEU A 7 -1.19 10.93 -1.20
CA LEU A 7 -2.12 11.59 -2.12
C LEU A 7 -2.79 12.85 -1.55
N GLY A 8 -2.53 13.20 -0.29
CA GLY A 8 -3.07 14.41 0.33
C GLY A 8 -2.37 15.68 -0.15
N GLU A 9 -2.90 16.84 0.26
CA GLU A 9 -2.30 18.15 0.00
C GLU A 9 -0.89 18.22 0.57
N GLY A 10 0.10 18.59 -0.26
CA GLY A 10 1.51 18.57 0.13
C GLY A 10 2.10 17.16 0.30
N GLY A 11 1.38 16.12 -0.11
CA GLY A 11 1.81 14.73 -0.05
C GLY A 11 2.96 14.40 -0.99
N VAL A 12 3.50 13.18 -0.86
CA VAL A 12 4.66 12.67 -1.61
C VAL A 12 4.47 12.82 -3.12
N ALA A 13 3.29 12.51 -3.64
CA ALA A 13 3.01 12.63 -5.07
C ALA A 13 3.15 14.08 -5.57
N GLU A 14 2.66 15.06 -4.80
CA GLU A 14 2.81 16.48 -5.15
C GLU A 14 4.26 16.96 -5.04
N VAL A 15 4.96 16.56 -3.97
CA VAL A 15 6.35 16.96 -3.74
C VAL A 15 7.25 16.44 -4.84
N ILE A 16 7.12 15.15 -5.18
CA ILE A 16 7.90 14.53 -6.24
C ILE A 16 7.49 15.11 -7.60
N GLY A 17 6.20 15.29 -7.86
CA GLY A 17 5.72 15.86 -9.12
C GLY A 17 6.28 17.27 -9.38
N LYS A 18 6.30 18.13 -8.35
CA LYS A 18 6.92 19.47 -8.42
C LYS A 18 8.42 19.41 -8.73
N ALA A 19 9.13 18.42 -8.19
CA ALA A 19 10.56 18.26 -8.39
C ALA A 19 10.94 17.63 -9.75
N SER A 20 10.09 16.75 -10.29
CA SER A 20 10.36 16.00 -11.52
C SER A 20 9.69 16.59 -12.77
N GLY A 21 8.75 17.51 -12.61
CA GLY A 21 7.93 18.05 -13.70
C GLY A 21 6.77 17.13 -14.12
N ALA A 22 6.55 16.02 -13.41
CA ALA A 22 5.41 15.13 -13.62
C ALA A 22 4.18 15.61 -12.82
N SER A 23 2.98 15.23 -13.27
CA SER A 23 1.77 15.43 -12.48
C SER A 23 1.79 14.53 -11.23
N PRO A 24 1.12 14.92 -10.13
CA PRO A 24 0.97 14.06 -8.96
C PRO A 24 0.33 12.71 -9.30
N GLN A 25 -0.58 12.68 -10.27
CA GLN A 25 -1.21 11.44 -10.72
C GLN A 25 -0.21 10.50 -11.38
N GLU A 26 0.65 10.99 -12.28
CA GLU A 26 1.69 10.16 -12.91
C GLU A 26 2.67 9.59 -11.87
N VAL A 27 2.99 10.35 -10.83
CA VAL A 27 3.81 9.87 -9.71
C VAL A 27 3.09 8.77 -8.92
N ALA A 28 1.80 8.96 -8.62
CA ALA A 28 0.99 7.97 -7.92
C ALA A 28 0.82 6.67 -8.74
N ASP A 29 0.58 6.79 -10.04
CA ASP A 29 0.47 5.66 -10.96
C ASP A 29 1.80 4.91 -11.06
N GLY A 30 2.92 5.64 -11.12
CA GLY A 30 4.26 5.06 -11.09
C GLY A 30 4.56 4.32 -9.79
N ALA A 31 4.00 4.76 -8.65
CA ALA A 31 4.23 4.12 -7.36
C ALA A 31 3.54 2.76 -7.20
N VAL A 32 2.43 2.53 -7.93
CA VAL A 32 1.71 1.24 -7.94
C VAL A 32 2.07 0.40 -9.16
N PHE A 33 2.89 0.93 -10.07
CA PHE A 33 3.34 0.23 -11.25
C PHE A 33 4.06 -1.07 -10.88
N GLY A 34 3.69 -2.17 -11.57
CA GLY A 34 4.24 -3.50 -11.30
C GLY A 34 3.49 -4.29 -10.23
N THR A 35 2.56 -3.67 -9.49
CA THR A 35 1.62 -4.43 -8.64
C THR A 35 0.49 -5.01 -9.50
N PRO A 36 0.14 -6.30 -9.34
CA PRO A 36 -1.04 -6.90 -9.98
C PRO A 36 -2.35 -6.16 -9.69
N THR A 37 -2.49 -5.58 -8.50
CA THR A 37 -3.70 -4.84 -8.12
C THR A 37 -3.79 -3.45 -8.76
N GLY A 38 -2.67 -2.87 -9.19
CA GLY A 38 -2.63 -1.56 -9.86
C GLY A 38 -3.11 -0.40 -8.99
N ARG A 39 -3.15 -0.57 -7.66
CA ARG A 39 -3.60 0.45 -6.71
C ARG A 39 -2.87 0.35 -5.38
N PHE A 40 -2.95 1.41 -4.60
CA PHE A 40 -2.47 1.37 -3.23
C PHE A 40 -3.35 0.45 -2.35
N THR A 41 -2.70 -0.28 -1.44
CA THR A 41 -3.36 -0.91 -0.29
C THR A 41 -4.05 0.16 0.54
N THR A 42 -5.32 -0.06 0.87
CA THR A 42 -6.12 0.83 1.72
C THR A 42 -5.87 0.55 3.21
N PRO A 43 -6.09 1.52 4.11
CA PRO A 43 -6.02 1.28 5.55
C PRO A 43 -6.97 0.16 6.03
N ASP A 44 -8.16 0.09 5.45
CA ASP A 44 -9.17 -0.92 5.83
C ASP A 44 -8.71 -2.33 5.52
N GLU A 45 -7.99 -2.56 4.41
CA GLU A 45 -7.42 -3.88 4.10
C GLU A 45 -6.38 -4.34 5.12
N VAL A 46 -5.61 -3.39 5.69
CA VAL A 46 -4.68 -3.68 6.78
C VAL A 46 -5.43 -3.96 8.08
N ALA A 47 -6.48 -3.18 8.37
CA ALA A 47 -7.33 -3.38 9.53
C ALA A 47 -8.02 -4.76 9.48
N ASP A 48 -8.53 -5.16 8.32
CA ASP A 48 -9.18 -6.46 8.13
C ASP A 48 -8.24 -7.63 8.39
N LEU A 49 -7.01 -7.60 7.84
CA LEU A 49 -6.02 -8.63 8.16
C LEU A 49 -5.67 -8.62 9.66
N THR A 50 -5.50 -7.45 10.24
CA THR A 50 -5.19 -7.30 11.67
C THR A 50 -6.29 -7.91 12.53
N LEU A 51 -7.56 -7.64 12.22
CA LEU A 51 -8.72 -8.22 12.90
C LEU A 51 -8.79 -9.73 12.74
N PHE A 52 -8.47 -10.26 11.54
CA PHE A 52 -8.40 -11.70 11.33
C PHE A 52 -7.31 -12.34 12.20
N LEU A 53 -6.10 -11.77 12.20
CA LEU A 53 -4.96 -12.28 12.99
C LEU A 53 -5.21 -12.19 14.50
N ALA A 54 -5.95 -11.18 14.95
CA ALA A 54 -6.34 -11.02 16.35
C ALA A 54 -7.48 -11.98 16.78
N SER A 55 -8.10 -12.70 15.84
CA SER A 55 -9.22 -13.60 16.14
C SER A 55 -8.78 -15.03 16.44
N ASP A 56 -9.64 -15.80 17.11
CA ASP A 56 -9.40 -17.22 17.41
C ASP A 56 -9.16 -18.08 16.15
N ARG A 57 -9.57 -17.60 14.97
CA ARG A 57 -9.36 -18.30 13.69
C ARG A 57 -7.88 -18.38 13.30
N ALA A 58 -7.05 -17.48 13.82
CA ALA A 58 -5.61 -17.43 13.56
C ALA A 58 -4.78 -17.97 14.73
N ALA A 59 -5.38 -18.72 15.67
CA ALA A 59 -4.76 -19.09 16.95
C ALA A 59 -3.40 -19.82 16.86
N ASN A 60 -3.08 -20.44 15.71
CA ASN A 60 -1.80 -21.11 15.49
C ASN A 60 -0.91 -20.42 14.44
N ILE A 61 -1.19 -19.16 14.10
CA ILE A 61 -0.33 -18.32 13.27
C ILE A 61 0.53 -17.47 14.22
N ALA A 62 1.80 -17.84 14.36
CA ALA A 62 2.75 -17.14 15.22
C ALA A 62 4.14 -17.12 14.59
N GLY A 63 4.88 -16.03 14.79
CA GLY A 63 6.24 -15.87 14.27
C GLY A 63 6.33 -15.75 12.75
N ALA A 64 5.24 -15.35 12.09
CA ALA A 64 5.17 -15.16 10.64
C ALA A 64 4.94 -13.69 10.29
N ASP A 65 5.59 -13.25 9.21
CA ASP A 65 5.32 -11.94 8.58
C ASP A 65 4.23 -12.10 7.52
N MET A 66 3.29 -11.15 7.48
CA MET A 66 2.21 -11.14 6.50
C MET A 66 2.31 -9.91 5.59
N THR A 67 2.57 -10.13 4.31
CA THR A 67 2.74 -9.06 3.31
C THR A 67 1.39 -8.65 2.70
N ILE A 68 1.10 -7.34 2.68
CA ILE A 68 -0.06 -6.74 1.99
C ILE A 68 0.40 -5.59 1.08
N ASP A 69 0.90 -5.91 -0.10
CA ASP A 69 1.54 -4.94 -1.00
C ASP A 69 0.91 -4.90 -2.41
N GLY A 70 -0.24 -5.54 -2.59
CA GLY A 70 -0.89 -5.62 -3.89
C GLY A 70 -0.16 -6.50 -4.92
N GLY A 71 0.80 -7.32 -4.45
CA GLY A 71 1.63 -8.22 -5.25
C GLY A 71 2.91 -7.57 -5.78
N PHE A 72 3.42 -6.55 -5.09
CA PHE A 72 4.68 -5.89 -5.47
C PHE A 72 5.88 -6.85 -5.34
N ILE A 73 5.91 -7.65 -4.26
CA ILE A 73 6.89 -8.70 -4.05
C ILE A 73 6.34 -10.01 -4.62
N THR A 74 7.00 -10.53 -5.65
CA THR A 74 6.70 -11.87 -6.17
C THR A 74 7.15 -12.93 -5.16
N THR A 75 6.23 -13.78 -4.75
CA THR A 75 6.52 -14.95 -3.91
C THR A 75 6.62 -16.20 -4.79
N VAL A 76 7.57 -17.10 -4.48
CA VAL A 76 7.79 -18.38 -5.19
C VAL A 76 7.04 -19.54 -4.54
#